data_AF-A0A1V5P8D2-F1
#
_entry.id   AF-A0A1V5P8D2-F1
#
_cell.length_a   1.000
_cell.length_b   1.000
_cell.length_c   1.000
_cell.angle_alpha   90.00
_cell.angle_beta   90.00
_cell.angle_gamma   90.00
#
_symmetry.space_group_name_H-M   'P 1'
#
loop_
_entity.id
_entity.type
_entity.pdbx_description
1 polymer ?
#
loop_
_entity_poly.entity_id
_entity_poly.type
_entity_poly.pdbx_seq_one_letter_code
_entity_poly.pdbx_strand_id
1 'polypeptide(L)'
;MLCLPKYNALVCVFSGSANLFAEGNLYAYVSSCFSKQSTSVSMTETKTLYAALNGLSLRHREMPVPSMLPMPFKWLCERLNRATFSFSQNSLGLFPMVLQTVHNNYSEGVSSVSFSQKSEDCLELSIKEGAELNTLEFYNQGFAKSELKLKDEAHEVAVSARYGVSQEGETLLRLYIYFLETPSCRILTFSFKGDKLTLCFDEQPALTQALTLLLELTGLSRSELLRNLMPRIKQNKLHDKLRGLAAVSCVGERRH
;
A
#
# COMPACT_ATOMS: atom_id res chain seq x y z
N MET A 1 -16.63 2.96 -1.48
CA MET A 1 -17.34 1.94 -2.28
C MET A 1 -18.65 1.63 -1.57
N LEU A 2 -19.77 1.49 -2.29
CA LEU A 2 -21.11 1.22 -1.75
C LEU A 2 -21.64 -0.05 -2.40
N CYS A 3 -21.96 -1.07 -1.60
CA CYS A 3 -22.61 -2.28 -2.07
C CYS A 3 -24.13 -2.13 -1.95
N LEU A 4 -24.86 -2.42 -3.03
CA LEU A 4 -26.31 -2.32 -3.09
C LEU A 4 -26.91 -3.68 -3.50
N PRO A 5 -27.05 -4.62 -2.54
CA PRO A 5 -27.45 -6.00 -2.84
C PRO A 5 -28.82 -6.11 -3.53
N LYS A 6 -29.77 -5.26 -3.14
CA LYS A 6 -31.11 -5.20 -3.75
C LYS A 6 -31.06 -4.94 -5.26
N TYR A 7 -30.02 -4.26 -5.74
CA TYR A 7 -29.85 -3.86 -7.13
C TYR A 7 -28.73 -4.65 -7.85
N ASN A 8 -28.14 -5.64 -7.17
CA ASN A 8 -26.96 -6.39 -7.65
C ASN A 8 -25.85 -5.47 -8.22
N ALA A 9 -25.58 -4.36 -7.53
CA ALA A 9 -24.68 -3.31 -8.00
C ALA A 9 -23.60 -2.96 -6.96
N LEU A 10 -22.40 -2.70 -7.45
CA LEU A 10 -21.28 -2.14 -6.69
C LEU A 10 -20.99 -0.73 -7.20
N VAL A 11 -21.09 0.27 -6.32
CA VAL A 11 -20.88 1.67 -6.67
C VAL A 11 -19.53 2.12 -6.14
N CYS A 12 -18.59 2.33 -7.06
CA CYS A 12 -17.28 2.90 -6.77
C CYS A 12 -17.35 4.41 -6.89
N VAL A 13 -17.34 5.09 -5.74
CA VAL A 13 -17.31 6.55 -5.68
C VAL A 13 -15.86 7.00 -5.64
N PHE A 14 -15.45 7.77 -6.65
CA PHE A 14 -14.13 8.38 -6.71
C PHE A 14 -14.26 9.85 -6.33
N SER A 15 -13.42 10.32 -5.40
CA SER A 15 -13.41 11.71 -4.94
C SER A 15 -12.76 12.60 -6.00
N GLY A 16 -13.53 13.02 -7.00
CA GLY A 16 -13.08 13.95 -8.03
C GLY A 16 -13.95 15.21 -8.16
N SER A 17 -15.06 15.29 -7.44
CA SER A 17 -15.97 16.44 -7.50
C SER A 17 -16.11 17.06 -6.12
N ALA A 18 -15.76 18.34 -6.01
CA ALA A 18 -15.95 19.16 -4.81
C ALA A 18 -17.43 19.28 -4.40
N ASN A 19 -18.36 18.92 -5.28
CA ASN A 19 -19.81 19.03 -5.05
C ASN A 19 -20.45 17.72 -4.60
N LEU A 20 -19.70 16.62 -4.47
CA LEU A 20 -20.27 15.30 -4.19
C LEU A 20 -20.93 15.18 -2.79
N PHE A 21 -20.73 16.18 -1.93
CA PHE A 21 -21.27 16.24 -0.56
C PHE A 21 -21.95 17.58 -0.24
N ALA A 22 -22.21 18.42 -1.24
CA ALA A 22 -22.80 19.74 -1.00
C ALA A 22 -24.27 19.66 -0.54
N GLU A 23 -25.01 18.64 -0.99
CA GLU A 23 -26.43 18.48 -0.72
C GLU A 23 -26.79 17.01 -0.37
N GLY A 24 -26.64 16.63 0.90
CA GLY A 24 -27.23 15.40 1.46
C GLY A 24 -26.31 14.17 1.58
N ASN A 25 -26.88 13.08 2.10
CA ASN A 25 -26.17 11.82 2.34
C ASN A 25 -25.95 11.05 1.03
N LEU A 26 -24.70 10.68 0.75
CA LEU A 26 -24.28 9.87 -0.41
C LEU A 26 -25.14 8.62 -0.62
N TYR A 27 -25.50 7.91 0.47
CA TYR A 27 -26.36 6.73 0.38
C TYR A 27 -27.76 7.07 -0.17
N ALA A 28 -28.34 8.19 0.27
CA ALA A 28 -29.65 8.65 -0.21
C ALA A 28 -29.58 9.09 -1.68
N TYR A 29 -28.52 9.80 -2.07
CA TYR A 29 -28.28 10.20 -3.45
C TYR A 29 -28.17 8.97 -4.36
N VAL A 30 -27.28 8.03 -4.04
CA VAL A 30 -27.07 6.82 -4.83
C VAL A 30 -28.34 5.96 -4.87
N SER A 31 -29.02 5.77 -3.73
CA SER A 31 -30.27 5.00 -3.69
C SER A 31 -31.37 5.63 -4.56
N SER A 32 -31.43 6.96 -4.64
CA SER A 32 -32.39 7.67 -5.49
C SER A 32 -32.17 7.44 -6.99
N CYS A 33 -30.92 7.24 -7.41
CA CYS A 33 -30.56 6.90 -8.78
C CYS A 33 -31.08 5.51 -9.19
N PHE A 34 -31.24 4.58 -8.23
CA PHE A 34 -31.74 3.23 -8.47
C PHE A 34 -33.23 3.04 -8.11
N SER A 35 -33.86 4.02 -7.45
CA SER A 35 -35.26 3.92 -7.01
C SER A 35 -36.28 4.45 -8.02
N LYS A 36 -35.87 5.31 -8.96
CA LYS A 36 -36.78 5.87 -9.98
C LYS A 36 -36.78 4.97 -11.21
N GLN A 37 -37.97 4.49 -11.61
CA GLN A 37 -38.20 3.96 -12.96
C GLN A 37 -37.66 4.98 -13.97
N SER A 38 -36.81 4.52 -14.90
CA SER A 38 -36.09 5.34 -15.87
C SER A 38 -36.97 6.46 -16.40
N THR A 39 -36.76 7.67 -15.88
CA THR A 39 -37.37 8.87 -16.43
C THR A 39 -36.59 9.22 -17.67
N SER A 40 -37.27 9.55 -18.77
CA SER A 40 -36.63 9.90 -20.05
C SER A 40 -35.55 10.94 -19.80
N VAL A 41 -34.28 10.55 -19.99
CA VAL A 41 -33.12 11.40 -19.76
C VAL A 41 -33.21 12.58 -20.72
N SER A 42 -33.15 13.82 -20.20
CA SER A 42 -33.16 15.02 -21.04
C SER A 42 -31.96 14.99 -22.00
N MET A 43 -32.14 15.39 -23.27
CA MET A 43 -31.06 15.43 -24.26
C MET A 43 -29.81 16.20 -23.78
N THR A 44 -29.98 17.18 -22.89
CA THR A 44 -28.89 17.95 -22.29
C THR A 44 -28.14 17.14 -21.23
N GLU A 45 -28.85 16.39 -20.39
CA GLU A 45 -28.27 15.45 -19.41
C GLU A 45 -27.53 14.31 -20.11
N THR A 46 -28.05 13.84 -21.25
CA THR A 46 -27.39 12.82 -22.08
C THR A 46 -26.07 13.33 -22.65
N LYS A 47 -25.99 14.58 -23.12
CA LYS A 47 -24.74 15.18 -23.61
C LYS A 47 -23.69 15.29 -22.49
N THR A 48 -24.09 15.73 -21.30
CA THR A 48 -23.19 15.84 -20.15
C THR A 48 -22.73 14.47 -19.67
N LEU A 49 -23.61 13.47 -19.66
CA LEU A 49 -23.27 12.08 -19.37
C LEU A 49 -22.29 11.52 -20.41
N TYR A 50 -22.52 11.75 -21.71
CA TYR A 50 -21.59 11.32 -22.76
C TYR A 50 -20.24 12.03 -22.65
N ALA A 51 -20.21 13.32 -22.34
CA ALA A 51 -18.96 14.04 -22.10
C ALA A 51 -18.21 13.47 -20.87
N ALA A 52 -18.92 13.16 -19.78
CA ALA A 52 -18.33 12.54 -18.60
C ALA A 52 -17.81 11.13 -18.89
N LEU A 53 -18.59 10.27 -19.58
CA LEU A 53 -18.18 8.93 -20.00
C LEU A 53 -16.98 8.96 -20.95
N ASN A 54 -16.97 9.89 -21.91
CA ASN A 54 -15.84 10.09 -22.83
C ASN A 54 -14.61 10.68 -22.11
N GLY A 55 -14.81 11.35 -20.98
CA GLY A 55 -13.75 11.84 -20.10
C GLY A 55 -13.23 10.79 -19.11
N LEU A 56 -13.95 9.68 -18.90
CA LEU A 56 -13.45 8.58 -18.08
C LEU A 56 -12.27 7.93 -18.80
N SER A 57 -11.12 8.00 -18.15
CA SER A 57 -9.93 7.27 -18.59
C SER A 57 -9.56 6.25 -17.53
N LEU A 58 -9.38 5.00 -17.96
CA LEU A 58 -8.74 4.00 -17.11
C LEU A 58 -7.25 4.34 -17.04
N ARG A 59 -6.80 4.86 -15.90
CA ARG A 59 -5.37 5.03 -15.64
C ARG A 59 -4.85 3.77 -14.98
N HIS A 60 -4.29 2.86 -15.78
CA HIS A 60 -3.47 1.79 -15.24
C HIS A 60 -2.12 2.38 -14.84
N ARG A 61 -1.85 2.45 -13.54
CA ARG A 61 -0.50 2.78 -13.08
C ARG A 61 0.27 1.48 -12.99
N GLU A 62 1.18 1.26 -13.93
CA GLU A 62 2.12 0.16 -13.80
C GLU A 62 2.90 0.33 -12.51
N MET A 63 2.98 -0.76 -11.75
CA MET A 63 3.82 -0.78 -10.57
C MET A 63 5.28 -0.66 -11.02
N PRO A 64 6.10 0.18 -10.37
CA PRO A 64 7.49 0.34 -10.76
C PRO A 64 8.23 -1.00 -10.61
N VAL A 65 8.59 -1.61 -11.74
CA VAL A 65 9.39 -2.84 -11.77
C VAL A 65 10.86 -2.42 -11.84
N PRO A 66 11.73 -2.90 -10.94
CA PRO A 66 13.16 -2.61 -11.05
C PRO A 66 13.72 -3.27 -12.31
N SER A 67 14.70 -2.62 -12.95
CA SER A 67 15.45 -3.24 -14.05
C SER A 67 16.22 -4.44 -13.49
N MET A 68 15.86 -5.64 -13.94
CA MET A 68 16.41 -6.90 -13.45
C MET A 68 16.63 -7.86 -14.61
N LEU A 69 17.72 -8.61 -14.55
CA LEU A 69 17.92 -9.80 -15.37
C LEU A 69 17.08 -10.95 -14.79
N PRO A 70 16.46 -11.77 -15.67
CA PRO A 70 15.66 -12.91 -15.22
C PRO A 70 16.53 -13.92 -14.47
N MET A 71 15.94 -14.52 -13.44
CA MET A 71 16.55 -15.57 -12.63
C MET A 71 15.52 -16.69 -12.42
N PRO A 72 15.89 -17.97 -12.36
CA PRO A 72 14.96 -19.04 -11.98
C PRO A 72 14.46 -18.89 -10.53
N PHE A 73 13.16 -19.13 -10.30
CA PHE A 73 12.59 -19.10 -8.93
C PHE A 73 13.33 -20.05 -7.96
N LYS A 74 13.73 -21.23 -8.46
CA LYS A 74 14.47 -22.22 -7.68
C LYS A 74 15.74 -21.63 -7.04
N TRP A 75 16.46 -20.76 -7.73
CA TRP A 75 17.66 -20.12 -7.19
C TRP A 75 17.32 -19.13 -6.06
N LEU A 76 16.19 -18.43 -6.17
CA LEU A 76 15.67 -17.61 -5.08
C LEU A 76 15.32 -18.48 -3.86
N CYS A 77 14.65 -19.61 -4.07
CA CYS A 77 14.31 -20.56 -3.01
C CYS A 77 15.57 -21.11 -2.32
N GLU A 78 16.56 -21.58 -3.08
CA GLU A 78 17.83 -22.09 -2.53
C GLU A 78 18.58 -21.03 -1.71
N ARG A 79 18.55 -19.77 -2.17
CA ARG A 79 19.18 -18.65 -1.46
C ARG A 79 18.49 -18.33 -0.14
N LEU A 80 17.16 -18.28 -0.15
CA LEU A 80 16.35 -17.73 0.93
C LEU A 80 15.83 -18.78 1.91
N ASN A 81 15.73 -20.05 1.55
CA ASN A 81 15.15 -21.05 2.44
C ASN A 81 15.92 -21.10 3.78
N ARG A 82 15.21 -20.89 4.88
CA ARG A 82 15.72 -20.79 6.26
C ARG A 82 16.65 -19.62 6.52
N ALA A 83 16.78 -18.67 5.59
CA ALA A 83 17.56 -17.46 5.79
C ALA A 83 16.83 -16.51 6.73
N THR A 84 17.54 -16.02 7.74
CA THR A 84 17.02 -15.01 8.68
C THR A 84 17.96 -13.81 8.69
N PHE A 85 17.41 -12.61 8.62
CA PHE A 85 18.13 -11.35 8.67
C PHE A 85 17.62 -10.51 9.82
N SER A 86 18.51 -9.78 10.48
CA SER A 86 18.15 -8.90 11.59
C SER A 86 18.63 -7.49 11.36
N PHE A 87 17.83 -6.54 11.83
CA PHE A 87 18.03 -5.12 11.57
C PHE A 87 18.30 -4.38 12.88
N SER A 88 19.07 -3.30 12.78
CA SER A 88 19.18 -2.32 13.85
C SER A 88 17.85 -1.57 14.04
N GLN A 89 17.72 -0.85 15.15
CA GLN A 89 16.55 -0.02 15.45
C GLN A 89 16.18 0.88 14.26
N ASN A 90 14.91 0.84 13.86
CA ASN A 90 14.33 1.63 12.77
C ASN A 90 12.85 1.91 13.09
N SER A 91 12.15 2.63 12.21
CA SER A 91 10.73 2.96 12.33
C SER A 91 9.92 2.51 11.11
N LEU A 92 10.43 1.53 10.38
CA LEU A 92 9.81 1.02 9.16
C LEU A 92 8.76 -0.03 9.54
N GLY A 93 7.59 0.00 8.88
CA GLY A 93 6.50 -0.94 9.15
C GLY A 93 5.89 -1.54 7.90
N LEU A 94 5.14 -2.64 8.08
CA LEU A 94 4.43 -3.31 6.99
C LEU A 94 3.25 -2.51 6.46
N PHE A 95 2.58 -1.77 7.32
CA PHE A 95 1.41 -1.00 6.93
C PHE A 95 1.81 0.28 6.20
N PRO A 96 1.11 0.67 5.12
CA PRO A 96 1.25 1.98 4.52
C PRO A 96 1.03 3.10 5.55
N MET A 97 1.75 4.20 5.40
CA MET A 97 1.77 5.32 6.35
C MET A 97 0.39 5.95 6.52
N VAL A 98 -0.40 6.01 5.45
CA VAL A 98 -1.78 6.51 5.50
C VAL A 98 -2.63 5.66 6.43
N LEU A 99 -2.53 4.32 6.35
CA LEU A 99 -3.27 3.41 7.24
C LEU A 99 -2.79 3.55 8.69
N GLN A 100 -1.47 3.56 8.91
CA GLN A 100 -0.92 3.78 10.26
C GLN A 100 -1.41 5.09 10.89
N THR A 101 -1.55 6.14 10.08
CA THR A 101 -2.01 7.46 10.54
C THR A 101 -3.49 7.50 10.86
N VAL A 102 -4.35 6.95 9.99
CA VAL A 102 -5.81 6.93 10.21
C VAL A 102 -6.18 6.13 11.45
N HIS A 103 -5.50 5.01 11.66
CA HIS A 103 -5.74 4.11 12.78
C HIS A 103 -4.94 4.47 14.04
N ASN A 104 -4.08 5.49 13.97
CA ASN A 104 -3.13 5.86 15.04
C ASN A 104 -2.27 4.66 15.52
N ASN A 105 -1.99 3.75 14.59
CA ASN A 105 -1.25 2.51 14.79
C ASN A 105 0.08 2.61 14.07
N TYR A 106 1.04 3.26 14.71
CA TYR A 106 2.39 3.39 14.19
C TYR A 106 3.23 2.16 14.48
N SER A 107 4.05 1.79 13.49
CA SER A 107 5.06 0.76 13.60
C SER A 107 6.08 1.04 14.69
N GLU A 108 6.53 -0.01 15.37
CA GLU A 108 7.69 0.01 16.27
C GLU A 108 9.01 -0.34 15.58
N GLY A 109 8.98 -0.56 14.26
CA GLY A 109 10.13 -0.95 13.46
C GLY A 109 10.23 -2.46 13.24
N VAL A 110 10.81 -2.83 12.09
CA VAL A 110 11.10 -4.23 11.74
C VAL A 110 12.40 -4.67 12.40
N SER A 111 12.35 -5.71 13.21
CA SER A 111 13.51 -6.26 13.92
C SER A 111 14.19 -7.41 13.17
N SER A 112 13.41 -8.22 12.45
CA SER A 112 13.94 -9.32 11.65
C SER A 112 12.98 -9.74 10.55
N VAL A 113 13.54 -10.33 9.50
CA VAL A 113 12.79 -11.09 8.49
C VAL A 113 13.38 -12.48 8.37
N SER A 114 12.54 -13.48 8.14
CA SER A 114 12.95 -14.85 7.87
C SER A 114 12.18 -15.41 6.69
N PHE A 115 12.82 -16.29 5.93
CA PHE A 115 12.22 -16.92 4.76
C PHE A 115 12.18 -18.44 4.96
N SER A 116 11.09 -19.07 4.55
CA SER A 116 10.92 -20.52 4.57
C SER A 116 10.31 -21.00 3.27
N GLN A 117 10.81 -22.12 2.72
CA GLN A 117 10.21 -22.71 1.54
C GLN A 117 9.08 -23.65 1.93
N LYS A 118 7.86 -23.40 1.42
CA LYS A 118 6.68 -24.24 1.67
C LYS A 118 6.46 -25.28 0.58
N SER A 119 6.77 -24.94 -0.67
CA SER A 119 6.70 -25.84 -1.83
C SER A 119 7.70 -25.39 -2.91
N GLU A 120 7.72 -26.07 -4.06
CA GLU A 120 8.61 -25.71 -5.18
C GLU A 120 8.35 -24.29 -5.72
N ASP A 121 7.09 -23.85 -5.70
CA ASP A 121 6.65 -22.55 -6.23
C ASP A 121 6.20 -21.56 -5.14
N CYS A 122 6.43 -21.86 -3.86
CA CYS A 122 6.01 -21.00 -2.74
C CYS A 122 7.12 -20.75 -1.71
N LEU A 123 7.35 -19.46 -1.43
CA LEU A 123 8.13 -18.99 -0.28
C LEU A 123 7.20 -18.27 0.70
N GLU A 124 7.44 -18.50 1.99
CA GLU A 124 6.88 -17.73 3.09
C GLU A 124 7.94 -16.76 3.61
N LEU A 125 7.51 -15.53 3.87
CA LEU A 125 8.26 -14.47 4.53
C LEU A 125 7.60 -14.19 5.87
N SER A 126 8.35 -14.35 6.95
CA SER A 126 7.95 -13.88 8.28
C SER A 126 8.66 -12.56 8.59
N ILE A 127 7.91 -11.57 9.06
CA ILE A 127 8.42 -10.24 9.42
C ILE A 127 8.04 -9.96 10.85
N LYS A 128 9.05 -9.71 11.69
CA LYS A 128 8.87 -9.35 13.09
C LYS A 128 8.90 -7.84 13.27
N GLU A 129 7.78 -7.27 13.67
CA GLU A 129 7.57 -5.83 13.86
C GLU A 129 7.05 -5.59 15.28
N GLY A 130 7.90 -5.02 16.16
CA GLY A 130 7.57 -4.94 17.59
C GLY A 130 7.24 -6.31 18.19
N ALA A 131 6.04 -6.45 18.75
CA ALA A 131 5.50 -7.70 19.28
C ALA A 131 4.86 -8.60 18.21
N GLU A 132 4.54 -8.06 17.03
CA GLU A 132 3.84 -8.79 15.97
C GLU A 132 4.80 -9.62 15.12
N LEU A 133 4.34 -10.81 14.74
CA LEU A 133 4.99 -11.67 13.76
C LEU A 133 4.00 -11.95 12.63
N ASN A 134 4.16 -11.21 11.53
CA ASN A 134 3.33 -11.36 10.35
C ASN A 134 3.97 -12.33 9.36
N THR A 135 3.16 -13.19 8.75
CA THR A 135 3.60 -14.10 7.70
C THR A 135 2.92 -13.78 6.37
N LEU A 136 3.70 -13.82 5.29
CA LEU A 136 3.27 -13.54 3.94
C LEU A 136 3.78 -14.66 3.04
N GLU A 137 2.90 -15.28 2.29
CA GLU A 137 3.30 -16.18 1.21
C GLU A 137 3.47 -15.38 -0.09
N PHE A 138 4.31 -15.89 -0.98
CA PHE A 138 4.35 -15.43 -2.36
C PHE A 138 4.77 -16.56 -3.29
N TYR A 139 4.14 -16.57 -4.46
CA TYR A 139 4.37 -17.59 -5.47
C TYR A 139 5.33 -17.11 -6.56
N ASN A 140 5.91 -18.06 -7.28
CA ASN A 140 6.65 -17.80 -8.52
C ASN A 140 5.84 -16.92 -9.50
N GLN A 141 4.53 -17.21 -9.63
CA GLN A 141 3.58 -16.43 -10.41
C GLN A 141 2.23 -16.32 -9.70
N GLY A 142 1.52 -15.20 -9.94
CA GLY A 142 0.19 -14.97 -9.38
C GLY A 142 0.20 -14.23 -8.04
N PHE A 143 -0.85 -14.46 -7.26
CA PHE A 143 -1.10 -13.80 -5.99
C PHE A 143 -1.33 -14.83 -4.88
N ALA A 144 -0.73 -14.60 -3.72
CA ALA A 144 -1.03 -15.31 -2.48
C ALA A 144 -1.90 -14.44 -1.58
N LYS A 145 -2.90 -15.01 -0.91
CA LYS A 145 -3.68 -14.29 0.10
C LYS A 145 -3.03 -14.46 1.46
N SER A 146 -3.03 -13.40 2.26
CA SER A 146 -2.62 -13.43 3.66
C SER A 146 -3.43 -12.45 4.50
N GLU A 147 -3.24 -12.50 5.81
CA GLU A 147 -3.75 -11.53 6.77
C GLU A 147 -2.54 -10.84 7.43
N LEU A 148 -2.56 -9.51 7.44
CA LEU A 148 -1.57 -8.72 8.18
C LEU A 148 -2.21 -8.13 9.43
N LYS A 149 -1.50 -8.24 10.54
CA LYS A 149 -1.90 -7.69 11.84
C LYS A 149 -1.00 -6.54 12.24
N LEU A 150 -1.61 -5.52 12.81
CA LEU A 150 -0.90 -4.44 13.49
C LEU A 150 -1.68 -4.12 14.76
N LYS A 151 -1.18 -4.61 15.90
CA LYS A 151 -1.88 -4.59 17.19
C LYS A 151 -3.24 -5.31 17.07
N ASP A 152 -4.34 -4.63 17.40
CA ASP A 152 -5.69 -5.19 17.41
C ASP A 152 -6.39 -5.16 16.05
N GLU A 153 -5.71 -4.69 14.99
CA GLU A 153 -6.28 -4.58 13.63
C GLU A 153 -5.71 -5.64 12.69
N ALA A 154 -6.60 -6.27 11.93
CA ALA A 154 -6.27 -7.26 10.92
C ALA A 154 -6.79 -6.81 9.55
N HIS A 155 -5.98 -6.97 8.51
CA HIS A 155 -6.35 -6.65 7.14
C HIS A 155 -6.03 -7.81 6.21
N GLU A 156 -7.00 -8.15 5.36
CA GLU A 156 -6.77 -9.07 4.25
C GLU A 156 -5.88 -8.41 3.20
N VAL A 157 -4.86 -9.15 2.76
CA VAL A 157 -3.92 -8.72 1.73
C VAL A 157 -3.77 -9.77 0.64
N ALA A 158 -3.46 -9.31 -0.57
CA ALA A 158 -2.91 -10.15 -1.63
C ALA A 158 -1.45 -9.77 -1.89
N VAL A 159 -0.58 -10.75 -2.09
CA VAL A 159 0.85 -10.55 -2.30
C VAL A 159 1.25 -11.09 -3.66
N SER A 160 1.98 -10.30 -4.45
CA SER A 160 2.67 -10.78 -5.64
C SER A 160 4.16 -10.46 -5.57
N ALA A 161 4.97 -11.27 -6.24
CA ALA A 161 6.42 -11.12 -6.24
C ALA A 161 6.97 -10.85 -7.64
N ARG A 162 8.07 -10.10 -7.68
CA ARG A 162 9.00 -10.01 -8.81
C ARG A 162 10.40 -10.19 -8.29
N TYR A 163 11.23 -10.88 -9.03
CA TYR A 163 12.58 -11.18 -8.58
C TYR A 163 13.51 -11.32 -9.79
N GLY A 164 14.81 -11.20 -9.53
CA GLY A 164 15.83 -11.25 -10.56
C GLY A 164 17.19 -10.83 -10.03
N VAL A 165 18.08 -10.45 -10.93
CA VAL A 165 19.41 -9.96 -10.59
C VAL A 165 19.54 -8.51 -11.09
N SER A 166 20.03 -7.61 -10.24
CA SER A 166 20.37 -6.24 -10.64
C SER A 166 21.54 -6.21 -11.64
N GLN A 167 21.79 -5.05 -12.26
CA GLN A 167 22.93 -4.87 -13.15
C GLN A 167 24.27 -5.05 -12.41
N GLU A 168 24.29 -4.76 -11.11
CA GLU A 168 25.44 -4.87 -10.22
C GLU A 168 25.61 -6.27 -9.62
N GLY A 169 24.79 -7.24 -10.01
CA GLY A 169 24.89 -8.64 -9.58
C GLY A 169 24.21 -8.97 -8.24
N GLU A 170 23.47 -8.03 -7.65
CA GLU A 170 22.69 -8.27 -6.42
C GLU A 170 21.40 -9.01 -6.73
N THR A 171 21.03 -10.02 -5.92
CA THR A 171 19.72 -10.66 -6.04
C THR A 171 18.66 -9.69 -5.53
N LEU A 172 17.63 -9.45 -6.34
CA LEU A 172 16.50 -8.58 -6.00
C LEU A 172 15.23 -9.41 -5.85
N LEU A 173 14.49 -9.17 -4.76
CA LEU A 173 13.12 -9.62 -4.56
C LEU A 173 12.27 -8.40 -4.23
N ARG A 174 11.21 -8.18 -4.99
CA ARG A 174 10.21 -7.14 -4.74
C ARG A 174 8.86 -7.78 -4.49
N LEU A 175 8.24 -7.45 -3.35
CA LEU A 175 6.88 -7.84 -3.01
C LEU A 175 5.95 -6.65 -3.14
N TYR A 176 4.80 -6.89 -3.75
CA TYR A 176 3.67 -5.98 -3.79
C TYR A 176 2.56 -6.54 -2.91
N ILE A 177 2.24 -5.84 -1.84
CA ILE A 177 1.25 -6.24 -0.85
C ILE A 177 0.05 -5.30 -1.01
N TYR A 178 -1.04 -5.82 -1.56
CA TYR A 178 -2.27 -5.09 -1.84
C TYR A 178 -3.23 -5.25 -0.66
N PHE A 179 -3.61 -4.14 -0.01
CA PHE A 179 -4.60 -4.16 1.07
C PHE A 179 -5.99 -4.19 0.45
N LEU A 180 -6.69 -5.31 0.55
CA LEU A 180 -7.87 -5.58 -0.29
C LEU A 180 -9.06 -4.64 -0.01
N GLU A 181 -9.11 -4.07 1.18
CA GLU A 181 -10.17 -3.17 1.64
C GLU A 181 -9.88 -1.69 1.35
N THR A 182 -8.65 -1.36 0.93
CA THR A 182 -8.20 0.03 0.76
C THR A 182 -7.50 0.22 -0.58
N PRO A 183 -7.38 1.44 -1.12
CA PRO A 183 -6.62 1.67 -2.35
C PRO A 183 -5.08 1.64 -2.12
N SER A 184 -4.62 1.06 -1.01
CA SER A 184 -3.22 1.11 -0.58
C SER A 184 -2.48 -0.17 -0.96
N CYS A 185 -1.23 0.00 -1.37
CA CYS A 185 -0.29 -1.07 -1.63
C CYS A 185 1.03 -0.76 -0.93
N ARG A 186 1.57 -1.74 -0.20
CA ARG A 186 2.93 -1.70 0.33
C ARG A 186 3.88 -2.38 -0.66
N ILE A 187 5.03 -1.75 -0.91
CA ILE A 187 6.07 -2.29 -1.78
C ILE A 187 7.30 -2.54 -0.92
N LEU A 188 7.74 -3.79 -0.86
CA LEU A 188 8.98 -4.17 -0.17
C LEU A 188 10.01 -4.58 -1.20
N THR A 189 11.22 -4.01 -1.15
CA THR A 189 12.34 -4.40 -2.01
C THR A 189 13.47 -4.92 -1.17
N PHE A 190 13.81 -6.18 -1.36
CA PHE A 190 14.92 -6.88 -0.74
C PHE A 190 16.07 -6.91 -1.76
N SER A 191 17.18 -6.22 -1.46
CA SER A 191 18.43 -6.38 -2.20
C SER A 191 19.42 -7.20 -1.39
N PHE A 192 19.87 -8.31 -1.94
CA PHE A 192 20.80 -9.21 -1.30
C PHE A 192 22.18 -9.14 -1.95
N LYS A 193 23.19 -8.82 -1.13
CA LYS A 193 24.60 -8.75 -1.53
C LYS A 193 25.46 -9.53 -0.54
N GLY A 194 25.91 -10.73 -0.92
CA GLY A 194 26.56 -11.66 0.02
C GLY A 194 25.61 -12.03 1.16
N ASP A 195 26.02 -11.82 2.41
CA ASP A 195 25.20 -12.05 3.61
C ASP A 195 24.48 -10.80 4.12
N LYS A 196 24.53 -9.69 3.36
CA LYS A 196 23.82 -8.46 3.68
C LYS A 196 22.50 -8.37 2.92
N LEU A 197 21.47 -7.91 3.61
CA LEU A 197 20.16 -7.58 3.06
C LEU A 197 19.91 -6.08 3.24
N THR A 198 19.63 -5.37 2.15
CA THR A 198 19.01 -4.04 2.21
C THR A 198 17.52 -4.19 1.95
N LEU A 199 16.69 -3.83 2.92
CA LEU A 199 15.23 -3.84 2.81
C LEU A 199 14.73 -2.40 2.66
N CYS A 200 14.15 -2.10 1.50
CA CYS A 200 13.51 -0.83 1.21
C CYS A 200 11.99 -0.95 1.23
N PHE A 201 11.34 0.10 1.72
CA PHE A 201 9.91 0.23 1.88
C PHE A 201 9.42 1.41 1.05
N ASP A 202 8.40 1.14 0.25
CA ASP A 202 7.68 2.13 -0.54
C ASP A 202 6.18 1.83 -0.49
N GLU A 203 5.35 2.73 -0.99
CA GLU A 203 3.90 2.59 -0.96
C GLU A 203 3.21 3.28 -2.14
N GLN A 204 2.05 2.74 -2.51
CA GLN A 204 1.18 3.33 -3.50
C GLN A 204 -0.24 3.45 -2.93
N PRO A 205 -0.87 4.65 -2.98
CA PRO A 205 -0.29 5.92 -3.38
C PRO A 205 0.88 6.33 -2.49
N ALA A 206 1.87 7.01 -3.06
CA ALA A 206 2.98 7.54 -2.28
C ALA A 206 2.46 8.56 -1.27
N LEU A 207 3.07 8.64 -0.09
CA LEU A 207 2.67 9.58 0.98
C LEU A 207 2.47 11.02 0.48
N THR A 208 3.35 11.51 -0.39
CA THR A 208 3.27 12.86 -0.99
C THR A 208 2.02 13.05 -1.84
N GLN A 209 1.57 12.00 -2.54
CA GLN A 209 0.36 12.01 -3.34
C GLN A 209 -0.88 11.94 -2.45
N ALA A 210 -0.88 11.07 -1.44
CA ALA A 210 -1.96 11.01 -0.46
C ALA A 210 -2.15 12.35 0.27
N LEU A 211 -1.05 13.00 0.67
CA LEU A 211 -1.09 14.34 1.27
C LEU A 211 -1.62 15.40 0.32
N THR A 212 -1.24 15.36 -0.96
CA THR A 212 -1.75 16.31 -1.96
C THR A 212 -3.26 16.16 -2.15
N LEU A 213 -3.74 14.93 -2.26
CA LEU A 213 -5.18 14.65 -2.35
C LEU A 213 -5.94 15.11 -1.10
N LEU A 214 -5.38 14.90 0.10
CA LEU A 214 -5.99 15.40 1.33
C LEU A 214 -6.09 16.93 1.37
N LEU A 215 -5.05 17.65 0.92
CA LEU A 215 -5.07 19.11 0.84
C LEU A 215 -6.12 19.60 -0.15
N GLU A 216 -6.23 18.96 -1.32
CA GLU A 216 -7.26 19.25 -2.32
C GLU A 216 -8.67 19.03 -1.76
N LEU A 217 -8.91 17.91 -1.05
CA LEU A 217 -10.21 17.59 -0.47
C LEU A 217 -10.63 18.52 0.67
N THR A 218 -9.66 18.95 1.48
CA THR A 218 -9.92 19.82 2.64
C THR A 218 -9.98 21.30 2.28
N GLY A 219 -9.59 21.66 1.06
CA GLY A 219 -9.43 23.05 0.63
C GLY A 219 -8.28 23.79 1.33
N LEU A 220 -7.43 23.06 2.08
CA LEU A 220 -6.31 23.64 2.80
C LEU A 220 -5.13 23.85 1.87
N SER A 221 -4.49 25.01 1.95
CA SER A 221 -3.18 25.21 1.32
C SER A 221 -2.07 24.51 2.11
N ARG A 222 -0.98 24.16 1.43
CA ARG A 222 0.25 23.65 2.10
C ARG A 222 0.74 24.60 3.20
N SER A 223 0.56 25.91 3.02
CA SER A 223 1.00 26.92 3.98
C SER A 223 0.17 26.90 5.26
N GLU A 224 -1.14 26.67 5.16
CA GLU A 224 -2.04 26.54 6.31
C GLU A 224 -1.80 25.22 7.04
N LEU A 225 -1.58 24.12 6.31
CA LEU A 225 -1.18 22.84 6.91
C LEU A 225 0.11 23.00 7.72
N LEU A 226 1.16 23.60 7.14
CA LEU A 226 2.43 23.84 7.84
C LEU A 226 2.25 24.76 9.05
N ARG A 227 1.44 25.82 8.92
CA ARG A 227 1.12 26.72 10.04
C ARG A 227 0.38 26.01 11.16
N ASN A 228 -0.51 25.07 10.85
CA ASN A 228 -1.24 24.25 11.82
C ASN A 228 -0.37 23.16 12.46
N LEU A 229 0.61 22.63 11.72
CA LEU A 229 1.55 21.62 12.21
C LEU A 229 2.68 22.21 13.04
N MET A 230 3.20 23.40 12.69
CA MET A 230 4.33 24.05 13.38
C MET A 230 4.21 24.15 14.91
N PRO A 231 3.06 24.53 15.49
CA PRO A 231 2.87 24.56 16.95
C PRO A 231 2.96 23.17 17.57
N ARG A 232 2.49 22.14 16.85
CA ARG A 232 2.46 20.74 17.30
C ARG A 232 3.81 20.06 17.17
N ILE A 233 4.61 20.43 16.17
CA ILE A 233 6.00 19.95 15.98
C ILE A 233 6.88 20.39 17.16
N LYS A 234 6.66 21.59 17.70
CA LYS A 234 7.42 22.13 18.83
C LYS A 234 7.07 21.50 20.19
N GLN A 235 5.97 20.74 20.30
CA GLN A 235 5.43 20.32 21.59
C GLN A 235 5.86 18.94 22.12
N ASN A 236 6.55 18.07 21.36
CA ASN A 236 7.27 16.88 21.88
C ASN A 236 7.75 15.98 20.73
N LYS A 237 8.93 15.34 20.88
CA LYS A 237 9.43 14.07 20.24
C LYS A 237 9.17 13.83 18.74
N LEU A 238 8.64 14.80 17.99
CA LEU A 238 8.25 14.65 16.60
C LEU A 238 9.48 14.71 15.68
N HIS A 239 10.55 15.38 16.12
CA HIS A 239 11.78 15.53 15.35
C HIS A 239 12.49 14.19 15.11
N ASP A 240 12.47 13.27 16.10
CA ASP A 240 13.02 11.92 15.96
C ASP A 240 12.09 11.01 15.13
N LYS A 241 10.77 11.13 15.30
CA LYS A 241 9.78 10.45 14.45
C LYS A 241 9.85 10.92 12.99
N LEU A 242 10.10 12.20 12.73
CA LEU A 242 10.27 12.76 11.38
C LEU A 242 11.57 12.30 10.71
N ARG A 243 12.67 12.11 11.46
CA ARG A 243 13.87 11.44 10.92
C ARG A 243 13.61 9.99 10.54
N GLY A 244 12.86 9.26 11.37
CA GLY A 244 12.42 7.90 11.08
C GLY A 244 11.50 7.81 9.86
N LEU A 245 10.66 8.83 9.63
CA LEU A 245 9.79 8.93 8.45
C LEU A 245 10.55 9.15 7.13
N ALA A 246 11.79 9.65 7.18
CA ALA A 246 12.64 9.80 6.00
C ALA A 246 13.44 8.54 5.67
N ALA A 247 13.61 7.63 6.64
CA ALA A 247 14.22 6.34 6.37
C ALA A 247 13.23 5.51 5.54
N VAL A 248 13.65 5.19 4.32
CA VAL A 248 12.91 4.28 3.42
C VAL A 248 13.55 2.90 3.38
N SER A 249 14.66 2.69 4.07
CA SER A 249 15.38 1.42 4.06
C SER A 249 16.11 1.12 5.36
N CYS A 250 16.33 -0.17 5.60
CA CYS A 250 17.20 -0.67 6.66
C CYS A 250 18.13 -1.75 6.09
N VAL A 251 19.31 -1.89 6.71
CA VAL A 251 20.28 -2.93 6.36
C VAL A 251 20.31 -3.96 7.47
N GLY A 252 20.23 -5.22 7.08
CA GLY A 252 20.28 -6.36 7.98
C GLY A 252 21.36 -7.34 7.59
N GLU A 253 21.83 -8.08 8.60
CA GLU A 253 22.84 -9.11 8.45
C GLU A 253 22.22 -10.49 8.65
N ARG A 254 22.71 -11.47 7.88
CA ARG A 254 22.27 -12.85 7.99
C ARG A 254 22.67 -13.42 9.34
N ARG A 255 21.74 -14.09 10.01
CA ARG A 255 22.04 -14.92 11.19
C ARG A 255 22.45 -16.32 10.74
N HIS A 256 23.56 -16.81 11.30
CA HIS A 256 24.02 -18.19 11.16
C HIS A 256 23.24 -19.11 12.10
#